data_AF-A0A0P1G053-F1
#
_entry.id   AF-A0A0P1G053-F1
#
_cell.length_a   1.000
_cell.length_b   1.000
_cell.length_c   1.000
_cell.angle_alpha   90.00
_cell.angle_beta   90.00
_cell.angle_gamma   90.00
#
_symmetry.space_group_name_H-M   'P 1'
#
loop_
_entity.id
_entity.type
_entity.pdbx_description
1 polymer ?
#
loop_
_entity_poly.entity_id
_entity_poly.type
_entity_poly.pdbx_seq_one_letter_code
_entity_poly.pdbx_strand_id
1 'polypeptide(L)'
;MTFFHTLLTAVALLTAPFAHAATVTLGGDATMNCGLTLEGVITQGDADKIAGLARELPDGIAGMYRKERLCLNSPGGSYPEGVAIAKRLRQIGIGTAVAEGARCESACAIAFMGGTMHGEEGQNSVHRVLHPRGKLGFHAPSVDVPEREYTKQAVDRSFQIALDAIASLMQARAEGLDFAQSLMIAMIGTPPDQMRYVETTGEASRWEIAIFPIALPDLPPEKLAATACGTGSVTIYDGAPSPNMYTDVSRSFLTRTALSDYAITLLTSRQYMIEATARCELTLPYNPVFASGRVGYFRFTGDRDESLHNLYRHMFYPADTRLTALTPDPSGPQTDLALLRQKIETAPPVPPTELFRSCTLQGQRAAIANVQNFVNLRASASLKAPIVRELPFGTEVTLTGDPVVGREWAGQAQRCIDLCNRWSANRRDAAHVRSAAQCVADNVVWYPIRDAAGNAGYVSRKYLEESW
;
A
#
# COMPACT_ATOMS: atom_id res chain seq x y z
N MET A 1 23.40 80.66 3.71
CA MET A 1 22.81 79.49 3.00
C MET A 1 23.02 78.27 3.87
N THR A 2 21.97 77.87 4.57
CA THR A 2 21.88 76.77 5.54
C THR A 2 21.32 75.54 4.85
N PHE A 3 21.98 74.38 4.96
CA PHE A 3 21.31 73.08 4.81
C PHE A 3 21.96 72.06 5.74
N PHE A 4 21.29 71.78 6.86
CA PHE A 4 21.47 70.58 7.66
C PHE A 4 20.67 69.46 7.00
N HIS A 5 21.31 68.32 6.70
CA HIS A 5 20.60 67.09 6.33
C HIS A 5 20.60 66.14 7.51
N THR A 6 19.45 66.06 8.17
CA THR A 6 19.13 65.10 9.23
C THR A 6 18.88 63.75 8.58
N LEU A 7 19.77 62.78 8.79
CA LEU A 7 19.53 61.38 8.41
C LEU A 7 18.52 60.78 9.40
N LEU A 8 17.28 60.56 8.99
CA LEU A 8 16.31 59.75 9.72
C LEU A 8 16.61 58.27 9.44
N THR A 9 17.22 57.57 10.39
CA THR A 9 17.29 56.11 10.39
C THR A 9 15.91 55.54 10.75
N ALA A 10 15.17 55.08 9.75
CA ALA A 10 13.94 54.33 9.95
C ALA A 10 14.26 52.96 10.55
N VAL A 11 13.98 52.78 11.84
CA VAL A 11 14.01 51.46 12.49
C VAL A 11 12.78 50.68 11.99
N ALA A 12 13.00 49.80 11.02
CA ALA A 12 12.01 48.81 10.62
C ALA A 12 11.90 47.77 11.74
N LEU A 13 10.91 47.95 12.62
CA LEU A 13 10.46 46.91 13.56
C LEU A 13 9.90 45.74 12.74
N LEU A 14 10.76 44.76 12.44
CA LEU A 14 10.36 43.43 12.00
C LEU A 14 9.57 42.79 13.14
N THR A 15 8.24 42.92 13.11
CA THR A 15 7.36 42.13 13.95
C THR A 15 7.48 40.68 13.52
N ALA A 16 8.30 39.90 14.23
CA ALA A 16 8.22 38.44 14.13
C ALA A 16 6.77 38.05 14.45
N PRO A 17 6.10 37.22 13.63
CA PRO A 17 4.77 36.75 13.95
C PRO A 17 4.84 36.00 15.28
N PHE A 18 4.22 36.56 16.31
CA PHE A 18 4.05 35.87 17.59
C PHE A 18 3.32 34.56 17.28
N ALA A 19 3.99 33.44 17.53
CA ALA A 19 3.38 32.15 17.33
C ALA A 19 2.27 32.00 18.39
N HIS A 20 1.01 32.15 17.96
CA HIS A 20 -0.13 32.05 18.84
C HIS A 20 -0.35 30.60 19.27
N ALA A 21 -0.73 30.41 20.55
CA ALA A 21 -1.20 29.13 21.05
C ALA A 21 -2.35 28.61 20.18
N ALA A 22 -2.48 27.29 20.10
CA ALA A 22 -3.43 26.68 19.19
C ALA A 22 -4.87 27.06 19.58
N THR A 23 -5.65 27.42 18.57
CA THR A 23 -7.08 27.62 18.67
C THR A 23 -7.77 26.34 18.23
N VAL A 24 -8.69 25.83 19.04
CA VAL A 24 -9.51 24.65 18.72
C VAL A 24 -10.96 25.10 18.53
N THR A 25 -11.55 24.79 17.38
CA THR A 25 -12.92 25.22 17.02
C THR A 25 -13.75 24.08 16.47
N LEU A 26 -15.07 24.18 16.59
CA LEU A 26 -16.02 23.33 15.88
C LEU A 26 -16.02 23.63 14.37
N GLY A 27 -16.30 22.60 13.59
CA GLY A 27 -16.25 22.64 12.12
C GLY A 27 -14.83 22.51 11.56
N GLY A 28 -14.73 22.70 10.25
CA GLY A 28 -13.49 22.57 9.52
C GLY A 28 -13.76 22.30 8.05
N ASP A 29 -12.75 21.77 7.36
CA ASP A 29 -12.82 21.44 5.94
C ASP A 29 -13.86 20.33 5.68
N ALA A 30 -14.85 20.64 4.85
CA ALA A 30 -15.95 19.74 4.52
C ALA A 30 -15.51 18.56 3.65
N THR A 31 -14.56 18.78 2.73
CA THR A 31 -13.97 17.72 1.91
C THR A 31 -13.20 16.73 2.79
N MET A 32 -12.51 17.22 3.81
CA MET A 32 -11.82 16.40 4.79
C MET A 32 -12.74 15.89 5.92
N ASN A 33 -14.06 16.05 5.81
CA ASN A 33 -15.06 15.62 6.80
C ASN A 33 -14.69 16.02 8.24
N CYS A 34 -14.18 17.24 8.43
CA CYS A 34 -13.71 17.72 9.72
C CYS A 34 -14.88 18.25 10.56
N GLY A 35 -14.97 17.73 11.79
CA GLY A 35 -15.88 18.23 12.83
C GLY A 35 -15.20 19.22 13.77
N LEU A 36 -13.87 19.19 13.83
CA LEU A 36 -13.03 20.06 14.64
C LEU A 36 -11.84 20.55 13.82
N THR A 37 -11.30 21.70 14.21
CA THR A 37 -10.05 22.24 13.67
C THR A 37 -9.13 22.63 14.82
N LEU A 38 -7.83 22.36 14.68
CA LEU A 38 -6.77 22.89 15.53
C LEU A 38 -5.80 23.69 14.63
N GLU A 39 -5.62 24.97 14.96
CA GLU A 39 -4.74 25.88 14.24
C GLU A 39 -3.82 26.63 15.19
N GLY A 40 -2.51 26.65 14.92
CA GLY A 40 -1.50 27.36 15.73
C GLY A 40 -0.57 26.43 16.52
N VAL A 41 0.19 26.99 17.47
CA VAL A 41 1.21 26.24 18.23
C VAL A 41 0.58 25.36 19.29
N ILE A 42 0.88 24.06 19.29
CA ILE A 42 0.39 23.12 20.29
C ILE A 42 1.00 23.44 21.66
N THR A 43 0.15 23.62 22.66
CA THR A 43 0.49 23.98 24.04
C THR A 43 -0.26 23.12 25.04
N GLN A 44 0.25 23.04 26.27
CA GLN A 44 -0.35 22.21 27.32
C GLN A 44 -1.86 22.45 27.48
N GLY A 45 -2.64 21.38 27.49
CA GLY A 45 -4.10 21.41 27.69
C GLY A 45 -4.92 21.44 26.40
N ASP A 46 -4.30 21.49 25.22
CA ASP A 46 -5.00 21.40 23.94
C ASP A 46 -5.69 20.04 23.74
N ALA A 47 -5.13 18.94 24.25
CA ALA A 47 -5.76 17.62 24.27
C ALA A 47 -7.10 17.61 25.03
N ASP A 48 -7.15 18.31 26.17
CA ASP A 48 -8.37 18.43 26.95
C ASP A 48 -9.40 19.34 26.29
N LYS A 49 -8.95 20.43 25.64
CA LYS A 49 -9.83 21.29 24.82
C LYS A 49 -10.47 20.52 23.67
N ILE A 50 -9.68 19.73 22.94
CA ILE A 50 -10.16 18.86 21.86
C ILE A 50 -11.22 17.89 22.40
N ALA A 51 -10.94 17.20 23.51
CA ALA A 51 -11.90 16.27 24.10
C ALA A 51 -13.14 16.96 24.70
N GLY A 52 -13.02 18.22 25.11
CA GLY A 52 -14.13 19.08 25.48
C GLY A 52 -15.09 19.30 24.32
N LEU A 53 -14.58 19.87 23.23
CA LEU A 53 -15.35 20.21 22.04
C LEU A 53 -15.85 18.98 21.27
N ALA A 54 -15.10 17.87 21.32
CA ALA A 54 -15.51 16.60 20.73
C ALA A 54 -16.88 16.10 21.23
N ARG A 55 -17.24 16.43 22.48
CA ARG A 55 -18.55 16.06 23.07
C ARG A 55 -19.72 16.84 22.47
N GLU A 56 -19.44 17.93 21.76
CA GLU A 56 -20.44 18.75 21.07
C GLU A 56 -20.68 18.28 19.62
N LEU A 57 -19.86 17.34 19.13
CA LEU A 57 -20.08 16.72 17.84
C LEU A 57 -21.35 15.86 17.90
N PRO A 58 -22.24 15.95 16.89
CA PRO A 58 -23.45 15.15 16.89
C PRO A 58 -23.12 13.66 16.90
N ASP A 59 -23.82 12.90 17.74
CA ASP A 59 -23.79 11.44 17.70
C ASP A 59 -24.28 10.99 16.32
N GLY A 60 -23.39 10.37 15.54
CA GLY A 60 -23.78 9.78 14.28
C GLY A 60 -24.65 8.53 14.51
N ILE A 61 -25.49 8.23 13.52
CA ILE A 61 -26.22 6.97 13.47
C ILE A 61 -25.18 5.85 13.33
N ALA A 62 -25.34 4.76 14.08
CA ALA A 62 -24.46 3.59 14.06
C ALA A 62 -24.05 3.24 12.62
N GLY A 63 -22.75 3.40 12.33
CA GLY A 63 -22.15 3.01 11.05
C GLY A 63 -22.21 4.02 9.90
N MET A 64 -22.84 5.20 10.00
CA MET A 64 -22.94 6.12 8.86
C MET A 64 -22.64 7.58 9.21
N TYR A 65 -21.50 8.09 8.70
CA TYR A 65 -21.13 9.51 8.58
C TYR A 65 -21.07 10.31 9.89
N ARG A 66 -20.18 9.99 10.85
CA ARG A 66 -19.84 11.02 11.85
C ARG A 66 -18.89 12.04 11.19
N LYS A 67 -18.94 13.31 11.60
CA LYS A 67 -17.90 14.31 11.28
C LYS A 67 -16.68 14.02 12.16
N GLU A 68 -15.88 13.07 11.72
CA GLU A 68 -15.01 12.25 12.58
C GLU A 68 -13.60 12.80 12.74
N ARG A 69 -13.24 13.89 12.06
CA ARG A 69 -11.84 14.30 11.99
C ARG A 69 -11.57 15.63 12.66
N LEU A 70 -10.41 15.68 13.30
CA LEU A 70 -9.71 16.90 13.65
C LEU A 70 -8.83 17.33 12.46
N CYS A 71 -9.20 18.44 11.83
CA CYS A 71 -8.33 19.12 10.86
C CYS A 71 -7.17 19.80 11.60
N LEU A 72 -5.94 19.48 11.20
CA LEU A 72 -4.72 19.94 11.85
C LEU A 72 -3.97 20.92 10.93
N ASN A 73 -3.74 22.13 11.42
CA ASN A 73 -2.92 23.15 10.77
C ASN A 73 -1.96 23.77 11.80
N SER A 74 -0.85 23.11 12.09
CA SER A 74 0.07 23.50 13.15
C SER A 74 1.53 23.27 12.77
N PRO A 75 2.44 24.21 13.10
CA PRO A 75 3.89 23.99 12.98
C PRO A 75 4.44 23.05 14.07
N GLY A 76 3.60 22.55 14.98
CA GLY A 76 4.00 21.77 16.14
C GLY A 76 3.95 22.57 17.43
N GLY A 77 4.85 22.28 18.37
CA GLY A 77 4.87 22.88 19.69
C GLY A 77 5.29 21.88 20.77
N SER A 78 4.53 21.83 21.86
CA SER A 78 4.79 20.93 22.99
C SER A 78 4.75 19.46 22.57
N TYR A 79 5.90 18.79 22.61
CA TYR A 79 6.00 17.36 22.29
C TYR A 79 5.15 16.48 23.21
N PRO A 80 5.20 16.62 24.56
CA PRO A 80 4.33 15.84 25.45
C PRO A 80 2.85 16.03 25.14
N GLU A 81 2.46 17.26 24.76
CA GLU A 81 1.08 17.54 24.39
C GLU A 81 0.71 16.89 23.05
N GLY A 82 1.61 16.89 22.05
CA GLY A 82 1.37 16.17 20.79
C GLY A 82 1.10 14.68 21.02
N VAL A 83 1.85 14.04 21.92
CA VAL A 83 1.60 12.66 22.35
C VAL A 83 0.28 12.54 23.12
N ALA A 84 -0.05 13.49 23.99
CA ALA A 84 -1.31 13.51 24.73
C ALA A 84 -2.52 13.62 23.80
N ILE A 85 -2.46 14.51 22.79
CA ILE A 85 -3.47 14.64 21.74
C ILE A 85 -3.60 13.31 21.00
N ALA A 86 -2.48 12.69 20.59
CA ALA A 86 -2.52 11.42 19.87
C ALA A 86 -3.24 10.31 20.67
N LYS A 87 -2.89 10.16 21.95
CA LYS A 87 -3.56 9.21 22.86
C LYS A 87 -5.04 9.55 23.03
N ARG A 88 -5.37 10.83 23.19
CA ARG A 88 -6.73 11.30 23.44
C ARG A 88 -7.64 11.04 22.23
N LEU A 89 -7.18 11.36 21.02
CA LEU A 89 -7.89 11.11 19.77
C LEU A 89 -8.22 9.61 19.61
N ARG A 90 -7.25 8.74 19.89
CA ARG A 90 -7.45 7.30 19.90
C ARG A 90 -8.48 6.84 20.94
N GLN A 91 -8.45 7.41 22.14
CA GLN A 91 -9.40 7.08 23.22
C GLN A 91 -10.84 7.48 22.89
N ILE A 92 -11.05 8.58 22.18
CA ILE A 92 -12.38 9.12 21.86
C ILE A 92 -12.85 8.79 20.43
N GLY A 93 -12.03 8.11 19.63
CA GLY A 93 -12.39 7.65 18.28
C GLY A 93 -12.51 8.78 17.26
N ILE A 94 -11.60 9.76 17.32
CA ILE A 94 -11.53 10.86 16.36
C ILE A 94 -10.33 10.65 15.42
N GLY A 95 -10.61 10.70 14.12
CA GLY A 95 -9.61 10.70 13.06
C GLY A 95 -8.90 12.05 12.90
N THR A 96 -7.91 12.08 12.02
CA THR A 96 -7.12 13.28 11.76
C THR A 96 -7.09 13.60 10.28
N ALA A 97 -6.98 14.88 9.97
CA ALA A 97 -6.85 15.36 8.61
C ALA A 97 -5.87 16.53 8.49
N VAL A 98 -5.13 16.58 7.38
CA VAL A 98 -4.43 17.79 6.93
C VAL A 98 -5.03 18.20 5.60
N ALA A 99 -5.75 19.34 5.60
CA ALA A 99 -6.45 19.85 4.43
C ALA A 99 -5.50 20.44 3.37
N GLU A 100 -6.08 20.89 2.26
CA GLU A 100 -5.33 21.54 1.20
C GLU A 100 -4.53 22.75 1.71
N GLY A 101 -3.23 22.80 1.41
CA GLY A 101 -2.36 23.92 1.79
C GLY A 101 -2.03 24.01 3.28
N ALA A 102 -2.73 23.25 4.13
CA ALA A 102 -2.43 23.15 5.56
C ALA A 102 -1.13 22.37 5.80
N ARG A 103 -0.53 22.59 6.96
CA ARG A 103 0.66 21.86 7.41
C ARG A 103 0.48 21.32 8.82
N CYS A 104 1.04 20.15 9.07
CA CYS A 104 1.10 19.54 10.38
C CYS A 104 2.50 18.99 10.59
N GLU A 105 3.30 19.71 11.37
CA GLU A 105 4.74 19.49 11.50
C GLU A 105 5.12 19.21 12.96
N SER A 106 6.22 18.50 13.18
CA SER A 106 6.76 18.25 14.52
C SER A 106 5.74 17.56 15.44
N ALA A 107 5.48 18.10 16.65
CA ALA A 107 4.48 17.59 17.59
C ALA A 107 3.08 17.44 16.98
N CYS A 108 2.71 18.26 15.98
CA CYS A 108 1.44 18.09 15.27
C CYS A 108 1.42 16.78 14.50
N ALA A 109 2.52 16.43 13.82
CA ALA A 109 2.57 15.19 13.05
C ALA A 109 2.41 13.95 13.94
N ILE A 110 2.89 14.01 15.19
CA ILE A 110 2.64 12.98 16.21
C ILE A 110 1.15 12.93 16.58
N ALA A 111 0.53 14.08 16.83
CA ALA A 111 -0.92 14.18 17.08
C ALA A 111 -1.73 13.63 15.90
N PHE A 112 -1.33 13.92 14.67
CA PHE A 112 -1.93 13.39 13.44
C PHE A 112 -1.92 11.85 13.43
N MET A 113 -0.84 11.21 13.87
CA MET A 113 -0.79 9.75 13.96
C MET A 113 -1.75 9.16 15.01
N GLY A 114 -2.34 9.96 15.90
CA GLY A 114 -3.40 9.51 16.81
C GLY A 114 -4.76 9.25 16.16
N GLY A 115 -4.95 9.68 14.90
CA GLY A 115 -6.23 9.57 14.20
C GLY A 115 -6.75 8.14 14.14
N THR A 116 -7.89 7.91 14.79
CA THR A 116 -8.50 6.59 14.97
C THR A 116 -10.00 6.67 14.82
N MET A 117 -10.60 5.67 14.19
CA MET A 117 -12.04 5.47 14.16
C MET A 117 -12.38 4.21 14.95
N HIS A 118 -13.34 4.31 15.87
CA HIS A 118 -13.90 3.15 16.57
C HIS A 118 -14.94 2.47 15.66
N GLY A 119 -14.75 1.19 15.43
CA GLY A 119 -15.69 0.31 14.74
C GLY A 119 -16.63 -0.41 15.71
N GLU A 120 -17.45 -1.30 15.15
CA GLU A 120 -18.30 -2.19 15.93
C GLU A 120 -17.44 -3.14 16.79
N GLU A 121 -18.01 -3.63 17.90
CA GLU A 121 -17.37 -4.57 18.83
C GLU A 121 -16.02 -4.09 19.43
N GLY A 122 -15.79 -2.77 19.44
CA GLY A 122 -14.58 -2.18 20.03
C GLY A 122 -13.32 -2.30 19.17
N GLN A 123 -13.47 -2.64 17.88
CA GLN A 123 -12.35 -2.68 16.94
C GLN A 123 -11.92 -1.25 16.57
N ASN A 124 -10.67 -0.90 16.85
CA ASN A 124 -10.12 0.40 16.43
C ASN A 124 -9.45 0.26 15.06
N SER A 125 -9.68 1.24 14.19
CA SER A 125 -9.06 1.32 12.88
C SER A 125 -8.34 2.66 12.70
N VAL A 126 -7.20 2.64 12.02
CA VAL A 126 -6.45 3.86 11.67
C VAL A 126 -7.32 4.76 10.81
N HIS A 127 -7.38 6.05 11.15
CA HIS A 127 -8.19 7.05 10.45
C HIS A 127 -7.43 8.37 10.31
N ARG A 128 -6.52 8.41 9.34
CA ARG A 128 -5.59 9.51 9.09
C ARG A 128 -5.63 9.91 7.63
N VAL A 129 -5.84 11.18 7.35
CA VAL A 129 -6.09 11.65 5.98
C VAL A 129 -5.22 12.86 5.62
N LEU A 130 -4.43 12.74 4.56
CA LEU A 130 -3.59 13.83 4.06
C LEU A 130 -4.10 14.26 2.68
N HIS A 131 -4.38 15.55 2.53
CA HIS A 131 -4.63 16.14 1.22
C HIS A 131 -3.37 15.99 0.34
N PRO A 132 -3.45 15.67 -0.96
CA PRO A 132 -2.27 15.55 -1.85
C PRO A 132 -1.41 16.82 -1.94
N ARG A 133 -1.98 17.97 -1.53
CA ARG A 133 -1.33 19.30 -1.43
C ARG A 133 -1.15 19.80 0.01
N GLY A 134 -1.42 18.97 1.01
CA GLY A 134 -1.11 19.26 2.41
C GLY A 134 0.32 18.85 2.75
N LYS A 135 0.84 19.28 3.90
CA LYS A 135 2.18 18.90 4.38
C LYS A 135 2.10 18.20 5.73
N LEU A 136 2.69 17.02 5.83
CA LEU A 136 2.84 16.29 7.08
C LEU A 136 4.32 15.98 7.29
N GLY A 137 4.93 16.52 8.34
CA GLY A 137 6.38 16.52 8.53
C GLY A 137 6.82 16.02 9.91
N PHE A 138 7.79 15.11 9.91
CA PHE A 138 8.35 14.50 11.11
C PHE A 138 9.82 14.87 11.27
N HIS A 139 10.28 15.06 12.51
CA HIS A 139 11.69 15.20 12.85
C HIS A 139 11.93 14.75 14.30
N ALA A 140 13.20 14.64 14.70
CA ALA A 140 13.57 14.20 16.04
C ALA A 140 13.12 15.22 17.10
N PRO A 141 12.68 14.77 18.29
CA PRO A 141 12.36 15.69 19.38
C PRO A 141 13.56 16.58 19.69
N SER A 142 13.30 17.87 19.93
CA SER A 142 14.33 18.82 20.28
C SER A 142 13.97 19.62 21.52
N VAL A 143 15.03 20.05 22.20
CA VAL A 143 14.95 21.06 23.24
C VAL A 143 15.49 22.33 22.63
N ASP A 144 14.76 23.44 22.73
CA ASP A 144 15.28 24.75 22.35
C ASP A 144 16.33 25.17 23.38
N VAL A 145 17.57 25.34 22.92
CA VAL A 145 18.75 25.54 23.77
C VAL A 145 19.51 26.73 23.20
N PRO A 146 19.59 27.87 23.93
CA PRO A 146 20.24 29.08 23.41
C PRO A 146 21.75 28.88 23.16
N GLU A 147 22.38 29.68 22.31
CA GLU A 147 23.83 29.63 22.14
C GLU A 147 24.54 30.24 23.35
N ARG A 148 25.17 29.41 24.19
CA ARG A 148 25.98 29.82 25.37
C ARG A 148 26.79 28.65 25.92
N GLU A 149 27.64 28.92 26.93
CA GLU A 149 28.27 27.86 27.72
C GLU A 149 27.26 27.16 28.64
N TYR A 150 27.40 25.83 28.73
CA TYR A 150 26.52 24.94 29.49
C TYR A 150 27.29 24.17 30.55
N THR A 151 26.66 23.98 31.72
CA THR A 151 27.18 23.08 32.75
C THR A 151 26.91 21.63 32.34
N LYS A 152 27.72 20.69 32.86
CA LYS A 152 27.46 19.24 32.69
C LYS A 152 26.02 18.88 33.07
N GLN A 153 25.50 19.42 34.18
CA GLN A 153 24.14 19.18 34.64
C GLN A 153 23.08 19.64 33.62
N ALA A 154 23.30 20.78 32.96
CA ALA A 154 22.38 21.27 31.92
C ALA A 154 22.39 20.34 30.70
N VAL A 155 23.56 19.88 30.26
CA VAL A 155 23.70 18.92 29.15
C VAL A 155 23.06 17.58 29.51
N ASP A 156 23.34 17.03 30.69
CA ASP A 156 22.76 15.77 31.17
C ASP A 156 21.22 15.87 31.19
N ARG A 157 20.67 16.99 31.67
CA ARG A 157 19.22 17.21 31.74
C ARG A 157 18.58 17.28 30.35
N SER A 158 19.19 17.99 29.40
CA SER A 158 18.68 18.05 28.02
C SER A 158 18.69 16.68 27.35
N PHE A 159 19.75 15.89 27.59
CA PHE A 159 19.83 14.52 27.09
C PHE A 159 18.72 13.62 27.68
N GLN A 160 18.47 13.72 28.99
CA GLN A 160 17.37 12.98 29.62
C GLN A 160 16.00 13.37 29.06
N ILE A 161 15.75 14.67 28.83
CA ILE A 161 14.48 15.13 28.21
C ILE A 161 14.28 14.50 26.81
N ALA A 162 15.34 14.41 26.01
CA ALA A 162 15.26 13.77 24.69
C ALA A 162 14.96 12.26 24.80
N LEU A 163 15.57 11.56 25.75
CA LEU A 163 15.29 10.14 26.00
C LEU A 163 13.85 9.93 26.51
N ASP A 164 13.38 10.78 27.43
CA ASP A 164 12.02 10.73 27.96
C ASP A 164 10.98 10.97 26.85
N ALA A 165 11.27 11.88 25.92
CA ALA A 165 10.42 12.11 24.76
C ALA A 165 10.27 10.84 23.89
N ILE A 166 11.39 10.19 23.56
CA ILE A 166 11.39 8.93 22.80
C ILE A 166 10.65 7.84 23.58
N ALA A 167 10.95 7.69 24.87
CA ALA A 167 10.31 6.71 25.74
C ALA A 167 8.79 6.89 25.83
N SER A 168 8.30 8.14 25.92
CA SER A 168 6.86 8.41 25.98
C SER A 168 6.11 7.99 24.71
N LEU A 169 6.74 8.13 23.54
CA LEU A 169 6.14 7.69 22.28
C LEU A 169 6.21 6.16 22.15
N MET A 170 7.31 5.53 22.58
CA MET A 170 7.40 4.08 22.68
C MET A 170 6.33 3.50 23.60
N GLN A 171 6.08 4.15 24.73
CA GLN A 171 5.02 3.78 25.64
C GLN A 171 3.64 3.97 25.00
N ALA A 172 3.41 5.07 24.29
CA ALA A 172 2.16 5.26 23.55
C ALA A 172 1.92 4.13 22.52
N ARG A 173 2.97 3.67 21.83
CA ARG A 173 2.90 2.51 20.91
C ARG A 173 2.56 1.23 21.64
N ALA A 174 3.17 0.97 22.80
CA ALA A 174 2.85 -0.18 23.63
C ALA A 174 1.39 -0.15 24.14
N GLU A 175 0.83 1.05 24.32
CA GLU A 175 -0.59 1.29 24.66
C GLU A 175 -1.52 1.25 23.42
N GLY A 176 -1.00 0.90 22.25
CA GLY A 176 -1.76 0.69 21.03
C GLY A 176 -1.93 1.93 20.14
N LEU A 177 -1.11 2.98 20.31
CA LEU A 177 -0.96 4.01 19.28
C LEU A 177 -0.25 3.38 18.09
N ASP A 178 -0.97 3.26 16.97
CA ASP A 178 -0.36 2.79 15.74
C ASP A 178 0.69 3.81 15.24
N PHE A 179 1.93 3.36 15.09
CA PHE A 179 3.04 4.18 14.64
C PHE A 179 4.09 3.24 14.05
N ALA A 180 4.22 3.27 12.73
CA ALA A 180 5.12 2.40 11.99
C ALA A 180 6.56 2.49 12.53
N GLN A 181 7.24 1.34 12.63
CA GLN A 181 8.62 1.29 13.11
C GLN A 181 9.55 2.09 12.19
N SER A 182 9.34 2.02 10.88
CA SER A 182 10.11 2.79 9.92
C SER A 182 9.89 4.29 10.02
N LEU A 183 8.66 4.72 10.33
CA LEU A 183 8.36 6.13 10.57
C LEU A 183 9.07 6.60 11.83
N MET A 184 9.10 5.78 12.88
CA MET A 184 9.82 6.10 14.12
C MET A 184 11.32 6.27 13.86
N ILE A 185 11.93 5.37 13.08
CA ILE A 185 13.33 5.48 12.67
C ILE A 185 13.56 6.73 11.82
N ALA A 186 12.69 7.00 10.84
CA ALA A 186 12.79 8.17 9.97
C ALA A 186 12.66 9.48 10.76
N MET A 187 11.71 9.55 11.70
CA MET A 187 11.51 10.69 12.58
C MET A 187 12.74 10.94 13.46
N ILE A 188 13.20 9.93 14.21
CA ILE A 188 14.35 10.06 15.13
C ILE A 188 15.66 10.34 14.37
N GLY A 189 15.80 9.79 13.15
CA GLY A 189 16.96 10.00 12.30
C GLY A 189 16.98 11.36 11.58
N THR A 190 15.88 12.12 11.62
CA THR A 190 15.79 13.45 10.97
C THR A 190 16.15 14.53 11.98
N PRO A 191 17.22 15.33 11.76
CA PRO A 191 17.62 16.40 12.66
C PRO A 191 16.52 17.44 12.93
N PRO A 192 16.50 18.13 14.09
CA PRO A 192 15.45 19.10 14.42
C PRO A 192 15.35 20.34 13.51
N ASP A 193 16.44 20.70 12.83
CA ASP A 193 16.50 21.78 11.85
C ASP A 193 16.08 21.32 10.44
N GLN A 194 15.74 20.05 10.29
CA GLN A 194 15.27 19.42 9.06
C GLN A 194 13.86 18.86 9.24
N MET A 195 13.23 18.48 8.14
CA MET A 195 11.89 17.91 8.16
C MET A 195 11.76 16.77 7.17
N ARG A 196 11.27 15.63 7.63
CA ARG A 196 10.91 14.49 6.79
C ARG A 196 9.42 14.55 6.50
N TYR A 197 9.08 15.03 5.31
CA TYR A 197 7.69 15.10 4.84
C TYR A 197 7.22 13.77 4.25
N VAL A 198 5.93 13.45 4.32
CA VAL A 198 5.32 12.41 3.49
C VAL A 198 5.18 12.93 2.06
N GLU A 199 5.85 12.31 1.09
CA GLU A 199 5.97 12.86 -0.27
C GLU A 199 5.45 11.93 -1.38
N THR A 200 5.33 10.63 -1.11
CA THR A 200 4.92 9.64 -2.12
C THR A 200 3.76 8.76 -1.64
N THR A 201 3.06 8.13 -2.59
CA THR A 201 1.97 7.18 -2.30
C THR A 201 2.48 5.96 -1.53
N GLY A 202 3.71 5.49 -1.80
CA GLY A 202 4.33 4.39 -1.06
C GLY A 202 4.63 4.75 0.39
N GLU A 203 5.13 5.95 0.65
CA GLU A 203 5.33 6.43 2.04
C GLU A 203 4.01 6.56 2.78
N ALA A 204 2.99 7.12 2.13
CA ALA A 204 1.65 7.23 2.68
C ALA A 204 1.07 5.84 3.01
N SER A 205 1.17 4.87 2.11
CA SER A 205 0.72 3.49 2.35
C SER A 205 1.51 2.81 3.47
N ARG A 206 2.83 2.93 3.48
CA ARG A 206 3.71 2.34 4.50
C ARG A 206 3.39 2.84 5.91
N TRP A 207 2.93 4.08 6.03
CA TRP A 207 2.62 4.71 7.32
C TRP A 207 1.12 4.79 7.61
N GLU A 208 0.31 4.07 6.84
CA GLU A 208 -1.16 4.01 6.95
C GLU A 208 -1.84 5.39 6.94
N ILE A 209 -1.43 6.22 5.98
CA ILE A 209 -1.95 7.56 5.75
C ILE A 209 -2.77 7.56 4.47
N ALA A 210 -4.08 7.77 4.58
CA ALA A 210 -4.94 7.88 3.41
C ALA A 210 -4.69 9.20 2.68
N ILE A 211 -4.44 9.16 1.38
CA ILE A 211 -4.42 10.36 0.54
C ILE A 211 -5.79 10.59 -0.09
N PHE A 212 -6.39 11.74 0.21
CA PHE A 212 -7.73 12.11 -0.25
C PHE A 212 -7.90 13.64 -0.23
N PRO A 213 -8.68 14.23 -1.15
CA PRO A 213 -9.35 13.63 -2.29
C PRO A 213 -8.40 13.42 -3.48
N ILE A 214 -8.54 12.30 -4.19
CA ILE A 214 -7.79 12.02 -5.43
C ILE A 214 -8.64 11.16 -6.38
N ALA A 215 -8.45 11.32 -7.68
CA ALA A 215 -9.10 10.46 -8.68
C ALA A 215 -8.51 9.05 -8.65
N LEU A 216 -9.27 8.05 -9.09
CA LEU A 216 -8.68 6.77 -9.49
C LEU A 216 -7.91 6.93 -10.81
N PRO A 217 -6.76 6.26 -10.97
CA PRO A 217 -6.01 6.34 -12.22
C PRO A 217 -6.77 5.64 -13.35
N ASP A 218 -6.65 6.18 -14.56
CA ASP A 218 -7.26 5.58 -15.74
C ASP A 218 -6.43 4.40 -16.27
N LEU A 219 -6.48 3.30 -15.54
CA LEU A 219 -5.80 2.06 -15.88
C LEU A 219 -6.81 0.91 -16.07
N PRO A 220 -6.45 -0.12 -16.85
CA PRO A 220 -7.17 -1.40 -16.87
C PRO A 220 -7.20 -2.09 -15.49
N PRO A 221 -8.24 -2.87 -15.17
CA PRO A 221 -8.38 -3.55 -13.87
C PRO A 221 -7.17 -4.38 -13.43
N GLU A 222 -6.50 -5.07 -14.35
CA GLU A 222 -5.32 -5.88 -14.06
C GLU A 222 -4.14 -5.04 -13.59
N LYS A 223 -3.95 -3.85 -14.18
CA LYS A 223 -2.91 -2.91 -13.78
C LYS A 223 -3.27 -2.19 -12.48
N LEU A 224 -4.56 -1.93 -12.25
CA LEU A 224 -5.05 -1.39 -10.99
C LEU A 224 -4.77 -2.37 -9.84
N ALA A 225 -5.12 -3.64 -10.02
CA ALA A 225 -4.86 -4.67 -9.02
C ALA A 225 -3.35 -4.85 -8.77
N ALA A 226 -2.56 -4.92 -9.85
CA ALA A 226 -1.10 -4.97 -9.80
C ALA A 226 -0.50 -3.87 -8.93
N THR A 227 -0.92 -2.64 -9.20
CA THR A 227 -0.39 -1.46 -8.54
C THR A 227 -0.85 -1.41 -7.09
N ALA A 228 -2.13 -1.68 -6.82
CA ALA A 228 -2.69 -1.76 -5.47
C ALA A 228 -1.99 -2.79 -4.58
N CYS A 229 -1.73 -3.98 -5.10
CA CYS A 229 -0.98 -4.99 -4.35
C CYS A 229 0.47 -4.56 -4.14
N GLY A 230 1.13 -4.09 -5.21
CA GLY A 230 2.47 -3.48 -5.18
C GLY A 230 2.62 -2.47 -4.05
N THR A 231 1.79 -1.43 -4.08
CA THR A 231 1.87 -0.34 -3.12
C THR A 231 1.33 -0.75 -1.74
N GLY A 232 0.29 -1.58 -1.66
CA GLY A 232 -0.25 -2.06 -0.38
C GLY A 232 0.72 -2.95 0.40
N SER A 233 1.56 -3.71 -0.28
CA SER A 233 2.53 -4.59 0.39
C SER A 233 3.59 -3.86 1.24
N VAL A 234 3.90 -2.58 0.97
CA VAL A 234 4.82 -1.82 1.85
C VAL A 234 4.18 -1.48 3.20
N THR A 235 2.85 -1.52 3.31
CA THR A 235 2.13 -1.40 4.58
C THR A 235 2.44 -2.59 5.50
N ILE A 236 2.48 -3.81 4.95
CA ILE A 236 2.63 -5.04 5.75
C ILE A 236 4.05 -5.21 6.28
N TYR A 237 5.05 -5.03 5.42
CA TYR A 237 6.44 -5.25 5.81
C TYR A 237 7.07 -4.06 6.50
N ASP A 238 6.37 -2.93 6.56
CA ASP A 238 6.91 -1.65 7.00
C ASP A 238 8.30 -1.38 6.38
N GLY A 239 8.44 -1.76 5.10
CA GLY A 239 9.69 -1.79 4.34
C GLY A 239 9.72 -0.72 3.25
N ALA A 240 10.91 -0.28 2.85
CA ALA A 240 11.03 0.52 1.64
C ALA A 240 10.56 -0.31 0.43
N PRO A 241 9.91 0.31 -0.57
CA PRO A 241 9.52 -0.40 -1.79
C PRO A 241 10.75 -1.09 -2.40
N SER A 242 10.79 -2.43 -2.38
CA SER A 242 11.87 -3.17 -3.03
C SER A 242 11.71 -3.01 -4.55
N PRO A 243 12.72 -2.50 -5.29
CA PRO A 243 12.62 -2.28 -6.73
C PRO A 243 12.18 -3.53 -7.50
N ASN A 244 12.54 -4.72 -6.99
CA ASN A 244 12.24 -6.00 -7.62
C ASN A 244 10.82 -6.52 -7.31
N MET A 245 10.11 -5.91 -6.36
CA MET A 245 8.76 -6.31 -5.94
C MET A 245 7.67 -5.77 -6.87
N TYR A 246 7.99 -4.74 -7.66
CA TYR A 246 7.05 -4.04 -8.56
C TYR A 246 7.25 -4.38 -10.04
N THR A 247 8.38 -4.97 -10.42
CA THR A 247 8.86 -4.93 -11.82
C THR A 247 8.35 -6.04 -12.72
N ASP A 248 7.62 -7.02 -12.21
CA ASP A 248 7.07 -8.07 -13.07
C ASP A 248 5.63 -8.39 -12.71
N VAL A 249 4.77 -7.38 -12.82
CA VAL A 249 3.33 -7.62 -12.90
C VAL A 249 2.91 -7.72 -14.36
N SER A 250 3.48 -8.71 -15.07
CA SER A 250 2.96 -9.14 -16.37
C SER A 250 1.45 -9.41 -16.29
N ARG A 251 0.76 -9.19 -17.41
CA ARG A 251 -0.70 -9.26 -17.56
C ARG A 251 -1.36 -10.59 -17.11
N SER A 252 -0.58 -11.62 -16.77
CA SER A 252 -0.98 -12.83 -16.01
C SER A 252 -1.58 -12.58 -14.62
N PHE A 253 -1.67 -11.33 -14.17
CA PHE A 253 -1.81 -11.04 -12.75
C PHE A 253 -3.20 -11.36 -12.20
N LEU A 254 -4.30 -11.11 -12.93
CA LEU A 254 -5.64 -11.45 -12.44
C LEU A 254 -5.98 -12.92 -12.77
N THR A 255 -6.09 -13.77 -11.75
CA THR A 255 -6.42 -15.19 -11.91
C THR A 255 -7.92 -15.46 -11.87
N ARG A 256 -8.70 -14.62 -11.18
CA ARG A 256 -10.16 -14.77 -11.05
C ARG A 256 -10.80 -13.49 -10.52
N THR A 257 -11.90 -13.07 -11.12
CA THR A 257 -12.85 -12.11 -10.52
C THR A 257 -13.99 -12.89 -9.89
N ALA A 258 -14.19 -12.77 -8.57
CA ALA A 258 -15.38 -13.31 -7.92
C ALA A 258 -16.36 -12.17 -7.68
N LEU A 259 -17.48 -12.20 -8.38
CA LEU A 259 -18.60 -11.31 -8.13
C LEU A 259 -19.52 -12.05 -7.14
N SER A 260 -19.72 -11.46 -5.97
CA SER A 260 -20.79 -11.86 -5.05
C SER A 260 -21.94 -10.83 -5.14
N ASP A 261 -22.95 -10.95 -4.28
CA ASP A 261 -23.99 -9.92 -4.12
C ASP A 261 -23.52 -8.71 -3.29
N TYR A 262 -22.37 -8.83 -2.59
CA TYR A 262 -21.90 -7.84 -1.61
C TYR A 262 -20.56 -7.19 -1.95
N ALA A 263 -19.70 -7.85 -2.72
CA ALA A 263 -18.39 -7.35 -3.12
C ALA A 263 -17.88 -7.91 -4.45
N ILE A 264 -16.94 -7.18 -5.04
CA ILE A 264 -16.05 -7.60 -6.11
C ILE A 264 -14.72 -8.00 -5.50
N THR A 265 -14.25 -9.22 -5.77
CA THR A 265 -12.91 -9.66 -5.36
C THR A 265 -12.01 -9.81 -6.58
N LEU A 266 -10.90 -9.08 -6.59
CA LEU A 266 -9.81 -9.20 -7.56
C LEU A 266 -8.69 -10.03 -6.96
N LEU A 267 -8.30 -11.08 -7.66
CA LEU A 267 -7.34 -12.05 -7.15
C LEU A 267 -6.12 -12.12 -8.01
N THR A 268 -4.94 -12.06 -7.39
CA THR A 268 -3.68 -12.07 -8.13
C THR A 268 -3.18 -13.50 -8.40
N SER A 269 -2.15 -13.68 -9.22
CA SER A 269 -1.38 -14.93 -9.29
C SER A 269 -0.57 -15.13 -8.01
N ARG A 270 -0.28 -16.38 -7.62
CA ARG A 270 0.50 -16.76 -6.41
C ARG A 270 1.98 -16.32 -6.41
N GLN A 271 2.43 -15.59 -7.43
CA GLN A 271 3.83 -15.17 -7.59
C GLN A 271 4.16 -13.85 -6.90
N TYR A 272 3.38 -13.44 -5.91
CA TYR A 272 3.63 -12.20 -5.17
C TYR A 272 4.54 -12.52 -3.98
N MET A 273 5.64 -11.76 -3.79
CA MET A 273 6.67 -11.89 -2.72
C MET A 273 7.82 -12.89 -2.92
N ILE A 274 8.81 -12.77 -2.02
CA ILE A 274 10.19 -13.29 -2.04
C ILE A 274 10.30 -14.83 -2.19
N GLU A 275 9.20 -15.57 -2.15
CA GLU A 275 9.18 -17.04 -2.32
C GLU A 275 8.10 -17.54 -3.30
N ALA A 276 7.36 -16.65 -3.98
CA ALA A 276 6.29 -16.97 -4.93
C ALA A 276 5.18 -17.88 -4.37
N THR A 277 4.88 -17.75 -3.07
CA THR A 277 3.82 -18.50 -2.37
C THR A 277 2.57 -17.67 -2.09
N ALA A 278 2.69 -16.34 -2.07
CA ALA A 278 1.62 -15.46 -1.61
C ALA A 278 0.74 -14.93 -2.75
N ARG A 279 -0.55 -14.80 -2.46
CA ARG A 279 -1.56 -14.25 -3.37
C ARG A 279 -2.18 -13.00 -2.76
N CYS A 280 -2.16 -11.90 -3.49
CA CYS A 280 -2.91 -10.72 -3.10
C CYS A 280 -4.39 -10.89 -3.46
N GLU A 281 -5.25 -10.50 -2.53
CA GLU A 281 -6.70 -10.47 -2.72
C GLU A 281 -7.20 -9.06 -2.40
N LEU A 282 -7.80 -8.38 -3.39
CA LEU A 282 -8.43 -7.08 -3.20
C LEU A 282 -9.94 -7.28 -3.14
N THR A 283 -10.58 -6.80 -2.08
CA THR A 283 -12.03 -6.88 -1.88
C THR A 283 -12.64 -5.50 -1.90
N LEU A 284 -13.57 -5.27 -2.82
CA LEU A 284 -14.25 -4.00 -3.05
C LEU A 284 -15.77 -4.18 -2.82
N PRO A 285 -16.33 -3.76 -1.67
CA PRO A 285 -17.74 -3.98 -1.35
C PRO A 285 -18.67 -3.02 -2.11
N TYR A 286 -19.80 -3.48 -2.67
CA TYR A 286 -20.65 -2.61 -3.52
C TYR A 286 -21.26 -1.40 -2.80
N ASN A 287 -21.55 -1.55 -1.51
CA ASN A 287 -22.09 -0.49 -0.67
C ASN A 287 -21.07 -0.16 0.42
N PRO A 288 -19.94 0.48 0.07
CA PRO A 288 -18.92 0.82 1.05
C PRO A 288 -19.50 1.87 1.99
N VAL A 289 -19.56 1.57 3.28
CA VAL A 289 -19.93 2.55 4.31
C VAL A 289 -18.68 3.22 4.87
N PHE A 290 -17.71 3.48 3.99
CA PHE A 290 -16.37 3.88 4.41
C PHE A 290 -16.15 5.37 4.23
N ALA A 291 -15.67 6.04 5.27
CA ALA A 291 -15.18 7.40 5.13
C ALA A 291 -13.81 7.43 4.43
N SER A 292 -13.42 8.60 3.90
CA SER A 292 -11.99 8.97 3.69
C SER A 292 -11.25 8.30 2.52
N GLY A 293 -11.96 7.94 1.45
CA GLY A 293 -11.31 7.36 0.26
C GLY A 293 -10.79 5.94 0.46
N ARG A 294 -11.20 5.25 1.54
CA ARG A 294 -11.13 3.79 1.61
C ARG A 294 -12.13 3.23 0.61
N VAL A 295 -11.65 2.36 -0.28
CA VAL A 295 -12.47 1.74 -1.32
C VAL A 295 -12.66 0.24 -1.08
N GLY A 296 -11.96 -0.34 -0.11
CA GLY A 296 -12.08 -1.76 0.19
C GLY A 296 -11.03 -2.26 1.18
N TYR A 297 -10.66 -3.52 1.00
CA TYR A 297 -9.62 -4.20 1.76
C TYR A 297 -8.66 -4.93 0.83
N PHE A 298 -7.46 -5.20 1.32
CA PHE A 298 -6.55 -6.16 0.71
C PHE A 298 -5.94 -7.09 1.75
N ARG A 299 -5.52 -8.28 1.31
CA ARG A 299 -4.73 -9.23 2.12
C ARG A 299 -3.80 -10.03 1.23
N PHE A 300 -2.81 -10.69 1.82
CA PHE A 300 -2.01 -11.70 1.15
C PHE A 300 -2.29 -13.08 1.77
N THR A 301 -2.77 -14.03 0.97
CA THR A 301 -2.98 -15.42 1.41
C THR A 301 -1.74 -16.25 1.06
N GLY A 302 -1.32 -17.16 1.94
CA GLY A 302 -0.08 -17.92 1.79
C GLY A 302 1.20 -17.17 2.25
N ASP A 303 1.05 -16.04 2.95
CA ASP A 303 2.12 -15.31 3.61
C ASP A 303 2.03 -15.44 5.15
N ARG A 304 3.01 -14.94 5.89
CA ARG A 304 3.03 -14.95 7.37
C ARG A 304 1.91 -14.12 7.99
N ASP A 305 1.46 -13.06 7.30
CA ASP A 305 0.36 -12.19 7.72
C ASP A 305 -0.76 -12.23 6.68
N GLU A 306 -1.87 -12.88 7.04
CA GLU A 306 -3.08 -12.98 6.21
C GLU A 306 -4.18 -12.00 6.65
N SER A 307 -3.85 -11.02 7.49
CA SER A 307 -4.81 -10.04 8.00
C SER A 307 -5.34 -9.13 6.89
N LEU A 308 -6.52 -8.57 7.13
CA LEU A 308 -7.17 -7.63 6.22
C LEU A 308 -6.66 -6.22 6.51
N HIS A 309 -6.10 -5.59 5.48
CA HIS A 309 -5.64 -4.21 5.52
C HIS A 309 -6.57 -3.30 4.72
N ASN A 310 -6.64 -2.02 5.09
CA ASN A 310 -7.46 -1.04 4.39
C ASN A 310 -6.90 -0.74 2.99
N LEU A 311 -7.75 -0.80 1.96
CA LEU A 311 -7.40 -0.42 0.60
C LEU A 311 -7.86 1.01 0.31
N TYR A 312 -6.92 1.90 -0.01
CA TYR A 312 -7.17 3.31 -0.32
C TYR A 312 -6.87 3.63 -1.79
N ARG A 313 -7.47 4.70 -2.33
CA ARG A 313 -7.27 5.14 -3.73
C ARG A 313 -5.80 5.32 -4.12
N HIS A 314 -4.97 5.82 -3.21
CA HIS A 314 -3.57 6.14 -3.52
C HIS A 314 -2.71 4.89 -3.74
N MET A 315 -3.16 3.73 -3.25
CA MET A 315 -2.49 2.45 -3.50
C MET A 315 -2.59 2.04 -4.97
N PHE A 316 -3.56 2.56 -5.74
CA PHE A 316 -3.67 2.30 -7.18
C PHE A 316 -2.65 3.07 -8.03
N TYR A 317 -1.80 3.89 -7.41
CA TYR A 317 -0.68 4.58 -8.05
C TYR A 317 0.65 3.92 -7.67
N PRO A 318 1.65 3.91 -8.57
CA PRO A 318 3.00 3.41 -8.25
C PRO A 318 3.56 4.05 -6.99
N ALA A 319 4.27 3.29 -6.15
CA ALA A 319 4.73 3.72 -4.83
C ALA A 319 5.65 4.96 -4.85
N ASP A 320 6.33 5.25 -5.96
CA ASP A 320 7.18 6.42 -6.18
C ASP A 320 6.41 7.67 -6.67
N THR A 321 5.10 7.56 -6.89
CA THR A 321 4.26 8.67 -7.33
C THR A 321 4.25 9.76 -6.27
N ARG A 322 4.68 10.97 -6.65
CA ARG A 322 4.62 12.16 -5.80
C ARG A 322 3.17 12.52 -5.48
N LEU A 323 2.87 12.82 -4.22
CA LEU A 323 1.51 13.19 -3.81
C LEU A 323 0.98 14.41 -4.57
N THR A 324 1.85 15.37 -4.87
CA THR A 324 1.52 16.60 -5.60
C THR A 324 1.17 16.38 -7.07
N ALA A 325 1.49 15.20 -7.64
CA ALA A 325 1.13 14.84 -9.01
C ALA A 325 -0.29 14.23 -9.09
N LEU A 326 -0.91 13.90 -7.96
CA LEU A 326 -2.23 13.31 -7.92
C LEU A 326 -3.30 14.38 -8.20
N THR A 327 -4.26 14.06 -9.06
CA THR A 327 -5.36 14.96 -9.38
C THR A 327 -6.44 14.88 -8.30
N PRO A 328 -6.78 15.99 -7.62
CA PRO A 328 -7.84 15.98 -6.62
C PRO A 328 -9.21 15.64 -7.23
N ASP A 329 -9.93 14.71 -6.62
CA ASP A 329 -11.31 14.37 -6.99
C ASP A 329 -12.12 14.05 -5.74
N PRO A 330 -13.08 14.94 -5.35
CA PRO A 330 -13.87 14.80 -4.13
C PRO A 330 -15.00 13.77 -4.28
N SER A 331 -15.10 13.06 -5.40
CA SER A 331 -16.02 11.93 -5.56
C SER A 331 -15.94 10.98 -4.37
N GLY A 332 -17.05 10.31 -4.02
CA GLY A 332 -17.10 9.37 -2.91
C GLY A 332 -16.71 7.94 -3.31
N PRO A 333 -16.53 7.02 -2.34
CA PRO A 333 -16.20 5.61 -2.62
C PRO A 333 -17.23 4.91 -3.51
N GLN A 334 -18.52 5.28 -3.42
CA GLN A 334 -19.57 4.71 -4.26
C GLN A 334 -19.33 4.98 -5.75
N THR A 335 -18.92 6.19 -6.10
CA THR A 335 -18.62 6.58 -7.49
C THR A 335 -17.40 5.83 -8.01
N ASP A 336 -16.35 5.68 -7.19
CA ASP A 336 -15.16 4.92 -7.55
C ASP A 336 -15.48 3.47 -7.86
N LEU A 337 -16.27 2.83 -7.00
CA LEU A 337 -16.59 1.43 -7.13
C LEU A 337 -17.49 1.17 -8.32
N ALA A 338 -18.41 2.09 -8.63
CA ALA A 338 -19.17 2.04 -9.87
C ALA A 338 -18.26 2.11 -11.10
N LEU A 339 -17.27 3.02 -11.10
CA LEU A 339 -16.30 3.15 -12.19
C LEU A 339 -15.40 1.90 -12.31
N LEU A 340 -14.86 1.40 -11.20
CA LEU A 340 -14.04 0.17 -11.17
C LEU A 340 -14.84 -1.03 -11.63
N ARG A 341 -16.08 -1.17 -11.16
CA ARG A 341 -16.99 -2.23 -11.57
C ARG A 341 -17.25 -2.20 -13.07
N GLN A 342 -17.61 -1.03 -13.60
CA GLN A 342 -17.82 -0.83 -15.03
C GLN A 342 -16.58 -1.26 -15.82
N LYS A 343 -15.38 -0.85 -15.36
CA LYS A 343 -14.11 -1.25 -16.00
C LYS A 343 -13.87 -2.76 -15.94
N ILE A 344 -14.23 -3.43 -14.85
CA ILE A 344 -14.08 -4.88 -14.69
C ILE A 344 -15.07 -5.64 -15.58
N GLU A 345 -16.34 -5.24 -15.58
CA GLU A 345 -17.41 -5.89 -16.35
C GLU A 345 -17.24 -5.70 -17.86
N THR A 346 -16.62 -4.59 -18.29
CA THR A 346 -16.36 -4.29 -19.71
C THR A 346 -14.97 -4.75 -20.18
N ALA A 347 -14.11 -5.21 -19.28
CA ALA A 347 -12.80 -5.73 -19.65
C ALA A 347 -12.95 -7.04 -20.45
N PRO A 348 -12.22 -7.21 -21.57
CA PRO A 348 -12.22 -8.48 -22.28
C PRO A 348 -11.69 -9.59 -21.35
N PRO A 349 -12.25 -10.81 -21.41
CA PRO A 349 -11.75 -11.92 -20.60
C PRO A 349 -10.26 -12.13 -20.86
N VAL A 350 -9.46 -12.25 -19.80
CA VAL A 350 -8.02 -12.50 -19.91
C VAL A 350 -7.83 -13.81 -20.68
N PRO A 351 -7.21 -13.80 -21.88
CA PRO A 351 -7.05 -15.01 -22.66
C PRO A 351 -6.10 -15.97 -21.92
N PRO A 352 -6.36 -17.28 -21.90
CA PRO A 352 -5.56 -18.29 -21.17
C PRO A 352 -4.05 -18.26 -21.46
N THR A 353 -3.66 -17.67 -22.60
CA THR A 353 -2.28 -17.56 -23.08
C THR A 353 -1.39 -16.58 -22.30
N GLU A 354 -1.94 -15.66 -21.50
CA GLU A 354 -1.11 -14.72 -20.69
C GLU A 354 -0.66 -15.30 -19.34
N LEU A 355 -1.09 -16.52 -18.97
CA LEU A 355 -0.69 -17.22 -17.72
C LEU A 355 0.69 -17.91 -17.79
N PHE A 356 1.37 -17.88 -18.94
CA PHE A 356 2.62 -18.63 -19.17
C PHE A 356 3.85 -17.70 -19.14
N ARG A 357 4.52 -17.59 -17.99
CA ARG A 357 5.69 -16.69 -17.82
C ARG A 357 7.07 -17.32 -18.09
N SER A 358 7.15 -18.59 -18.47
CA SER A 358 8.36 -19.20 -19.02
C SER A 358 8.03 -20.50 -19.78
N CYS A 359 8.92 -20.95 -20.66
CA CYS A 359 8.80 -22.26 -21.30
C CYS A 359 9.03 -23.44 -20.33
N THR A 360 9.55 -23.19 -19.14
CA THR A 360 9.87 -24.22 -18.16
C THR A 360 9.01 -24.10 -16.91
N LEU A 361 9.14 -25.06 -16.01
CA LEU A 361 8.58 -25.02 -14.65
C LEU A 361 9.77 -24.90 -13.70
N GLN A 362 9.66 -24.05 -12.69
CA GLN A 362 10.69 -23.74 -11.70
C GLN A 362 10.60 -24.67 -10.48
N GLY A 363 9.38 -25.14 -10.16
CA GLY A 363 9.12 -26.10 -9.09
C GLY A 363 9.25 -27.56 -9.54
N GLN A 364 9.43 -28.49 -8.60
CA GLN A 364 9.41 -29.94 -8.86
C GLN A 364 8.00 -30.55 -8.84
N ARG A 365 6.97 -29.74 -8.62
CA ARG A 365 5.56 -30.16 -8.59
C ARG A 365 4.74 -29.31 -9.54
N ALA A 366 3.72 -29.93 -10.11
CA ALA A 366 2.81 -29.29 -11.04
C ALA A 366 1.42 -29.91 -10.96
N ALA A 367 0.40 -29.16 -11.38
CA ALA A 367 -0.98 -29.61 -11.49
C ALA A 367 -1.37 -29.68 -12.96
N ILE A 368 -2.28 -30.61 -13.28
CA ILE A 368 -2.91 -30.65 -14.59
C ILE A 368 -3.84 -29.44 -14.76
N ALA A 369 -3.52 -28.61 -15.74
CA ALA A 369 -4.25 -27.39 -16.04
C ALA A 369 -4.54 -27.27 -17.54
N ASN A 370 -5.29 -26.23 -17.94
CA ASN A 370 -5.56 -25.92 -19.34
C ASN A 370 -6.23 -27.08 -20.12
N VAL A 371 -7.08 -27.84 -19.43
CA VAL A 371 -7.94 -28.88 -19.98
C VAL A 371 -9.33 -28.74 -19.39
N GLN A 372 -10.37 -29.12 -20.14
CA GLN A 372 -11.74 -29.09 -19.63
C GLN A 372 -12.00 -30.22 -18.63
N ASN A 373 -11.49 -31.43 -18.91
CA ASN A 373 -11.75 -32.62 -18.09
C ASN A 373 -10.44 -33.30 -17.66
N PHE A 374 -9.57 -33.67 -18.59
CA PHE A 374 -8.33 -34.40 -18.31
C PHE A 374 -7.27 -34.20 -19.41
N VAL A 375 -6.03 -34.62 -19.12
CA VAL A 375 -4.94 -34.80 -20.09
C VAL A 375 -4.46 -36.25 -20.07
N ASN A 376 -3.91 -36.73 -21.19
CA ASN A 376 -3.30 -38.06 -21.27
C ASN A 376 -1.85 -38.04 -20.77
N LEU A 377 -1.54 -38.89 -19.79
CA LEU A 377 -0.18 -39.28 -19.45
C LEU A 377 0.31 -40.27 -20.51
N ARG A 378 1.44 -39.99 -21.15
CA ARG A 378 1.94 -40.80 -22.27
C ARG A 378 3.25 -41.49 -21.98
N ALA A 379 3.50 -42.62 -22.62
CA ALA A 379 4.73 -43.39 -22.42
C ALA A 379 6.00 -42.66 -22.92
N SER A 380 5.86 -41.64 -23.76
CA SER A 380 6.96 -40.78 -24.19
C SER A 380 6.46 -39.39 -24.61
N ALA A 381 7.38 -38.43 -24.74
CA ALA A 381 7.11 -37.07 -25.22
C ALA A 381 6.65 -37.04 -26.69
N SER A 382 5.39 -37.34 -26.95
CA SER A 382 4.77 -37.35 -28.28
C SER A 382 3.26 -37.51 -28.14
N LEU A 383 2.48 -36.79 -28.95
CA LEU A 383 1.02 -36.93 -28.98
C LEU A 383 0.59 -38.29 -29.54
N LYS A 384 1.45 -38.95 -30.32
CA LYS A 384 1.23 -40.29 -30.89
C LYS A 384 1.65 -41.43 -29.97
N ALA A 385 2.32 -41.13 -28.84
CA ALA A 385 2.77 -42.16 -27.92
C ALA A 385 1.59 -42.86 -27.21
N PRO A 386 1.72 -44.15 -26.86
CA PRO A 386 0.70 -44.87 -26.10
C PRO A 386 0.30 -44.13 -24.83
N ILE A 387 -1.01 -44.13 -24.55
CA ILE A 387 -1.58 -43.53 -23.34
C ILE A 387 -1.34 -44.52 -22.20
N VAL A 388 -0.73 -44.03 -21.12
CA VAL A 388 -0.53 -44.77 -19.88
C VAL A 388 -1.79 -44.65 -19.03
N ARG A 389 -2.33 -43.43 -18.90
CA ARG A 389 -3.58 -43.13 -18.18
C ARG A 389 -4.08 -41.72 -18.50
N GLU A 390 -5.30 -41.45 -18.07
CA GLU A 390 -5.86 -40.10 -18.02
C GLU A 390 -5.60 -39.46 -16.64
N LEU A 391 -5.24 -38.17 -16.66
CA LEU A 391 -5.01 -37.34 -15.49
C LEU A 391 -6.05 -36.22 -15.49
N PRO A 392 -7.04 -36.24 -14.57
CA PRO A 392 -8.05 -35.18 -14.47
C PRO A 392 -7.45 -33.79 -14.22
N PHE A 393 -8.21 -32.75 -14.57
CA PHE A 393 -7.90 -31.37 -14.17
C PHE A 393 -7.65 -31.26 -12.66
N GLY A 394 -6.62 -30.50 -12.27
CA GLY A 394 -6.20 -30.32 -10.88
C GLY A 394 -5.41 -31.49 -10.29
N THR A 395 -5.11 -32.54 -11.07
CA THR A 395 -4.28 -33.66 -10.57
C THR A 395 -2.85 -33.19 -10.31
N GLU A 396 -2.39 -33.39 -9.08
CA GLU A 396 -1.00 -33.11 -8.67
C GLU A 396 -0.02 -34.16 -9.21
N VAL A 397 1.09 -33.69 -9.75
CA VAL A 397 2.18 -34.50 -10.30
C VAL A 397 3.53 -33.97 -9.87
N THR A 398 4.51 -34.86 -9.77
CA THR A 398 5.91 -34.51 -9.52
C THR A 398 6.68 -34.54 -10.84
N LEU A 399 7.46 -33.49 -11.13
CA LEU A 399 8.39 -33.46 -12.25
C LEU A 399 9.61 -34.33 -11.88
N THR A 400 9.93 -35.28 -12.75
CA THR A 400 10.97 -36.29 -12.48
C THR A 400 12.26 -36.07 -13.25
N GLY A 401 12.34 -34.99 -14.01
CA GLY A 401 13.52 -34.61 -14.78
C GLY A 401 13.27 -33.37 -15.64
N ASP A 402 14.31 -32.98 -16.37
CA ASP A 402 14.31 -31.80 -17.22
C ASP A 402 13.32 -31.92 -18.40
N PRO A 403 12.82 -30.78 -18.92
CA PRO A 403 11.97 -30.78 -20.10
C PRO A 403 12.68 -31.36 -21.32
N VAL A 404 11.92 -32.10 -22.12
CA VAL A 404 12.38 -32.70 -23.38
C VAL A 404 11.54 -32.19 -24.55
N VAL A 405 12.09 -32.27 -25.75
CA VAL A 405 11.36 -31.93 -26.97
C VAL A 405 10.56 -33.13 -27.46
N GLY A 406 9.31 -32.89 -27.84
CA GLY A 406 8.44 -33.91 -28.42
C GLY A 406 9.02 -34.46 -29.72
N ARG A 407 8.97 -35.79 -29.92
CA ARG A 407 9.63 -36.46 -31.06
C ARG A 407 9.17 -35.96 -32.43
N GLU A 408 7.92 -35.55 -32.53
CA GLU A 408 7.31 -35.00 -33.75
C GLU A 408 7.95 -33.68 -34.20
N TRP A 409 8.65 -33.01 -33.28
CA TRP A 409 9.16 -31.65 -33.46
C TRP A 409 10.69 -31.59 -33.53
N ALA A 410 11.37 -32.72 -33.79
CA ALA A 410 12.83 -32.78 -33.85
C ALA A 410 13.46 -31.72 -34.78
N GLY A 411 12.81 -31.40 -35.91
CA GLY A 411 13.27 -30.35 -36.84
C GLY A 411 13.04 -28.91 -36.37
N GLN A 412 12.16 -28.69 -35.39
CA GLN A 412 11.88 -27.38 -34.79
C GLN A 412 12.45 -27.24 -33.37
N ALA A 413 13.01 -28.34 -32.84
CA ALA A 413 13.53 -28.47 -31.49
C ALA A 413 14.53 -27.36 -31.15
N GLN A 414 15.56 -27.18 -31.99
CA GLN A 414 16.62 -26.21 -31.71
C GLN A 414 16.08 -24.78 -31.68
N ARG A 415 15.18 -24.43 -32.62
CA ARG A 415 14.55 -23.11 -32.65
C ARG A 415 13.73 -22.85 -31.38
N CYS A 416 12.92 -23.82 -30.96
CA CYS A 416 12.10 -23.67 -29.76
C CYS A 416 12.96 -23.66 -28.48
N ILE A 417 14.01 -24.47 -28.39
CA ILE A 417 14.99 -24.44 -27.30
C ILE A 417 15.65 -23.06 -27.23
N ASP A 418 16.12 -22.53 -28.36
CA ASP A 418 16.78 -21.23 -28.45
C ASP A 418 15.86 -20.05 -28.09
N LEU A 419 14.58 -20.14 -28.43
CA LEU A 419 13.54 -19.19 -28.06
C LEU A 419 13.21 -19.29 -26.56
N CYS A 420 13.07 -20.50 -26.05
CA CYS A 420 12.76 -20.76 -24.65
C CYS A 420 13.91 -20.36 -23.71
N ASN A 421 15.16 -20.66 -24.07
CA ASN A 421 16.36 -20.32 -23.29
C ASN A 421 16.59 -18.81 -23.19
N ARG A 422 16.13 -18.04 -24.19
CA ARG A 422 16.30 -16.58 -24.24
C ARG A 422 15.08 -15.80 -23.75
N TRP A 423 13.99 -16.49 -23.40
CA TRP A 423 12.75 -15.87 -22.94
C TRP A 423 12.97 -15.01 -21.69
N SER A 424 13.63 -15.54 -20.65
CA SER A 424 13.89 -14.80 -19.41
C SER A 424 14.82 -13.61 -19.62
N ALA A 425 15.79 -13.74 -20.53
CA ALA A 425 16.77 -12.71 -20.85
C ALA A 425 16.22 -11.56 -21.71
N ASN A 426 15.17 -11.81 -22.51
CA ASN A 426 14.66 -10.85 -23.49
C ASN A 426 13.13 -10.65 -23.42
N ARG A 427 12.58 -10.56 -22.20
CA ARG A 427 11.14 -10.35 -21.94
C ARG A 427 10.54 -9.07 -22.58
N ARG A 428 11.38 -8.13 -23.02
CA ARG A 428 10.97 -6.87 -23.67
C ARG A 428 10.71 -7.01 -25.17
N ASP A 429 11.18 -8.08 -25.81
CA ASP A 429 10.90 -8.36 -27.22
C ASP A 429 9.59 -9.16 -27.34
N ALA A 430 8.51 -8.44 -27.63
CA ALA A 430 7.19 -9.04 -27.77
C ALA A 430 7.08 -10.05 -28.93
N ALA A 431 7.91 -9.95 -29.98
CA ALA A 431 7.90 -10.91 -31.09
C ALA A 431 8.60 -12.22 -30.68
N HIS A 432 9.69 -12.11 -29.92
CA HIS A 432 10.39 -13.25 -29.34
C HIS A 432 9.49 -14.01 -28.34
N VAL A 433 8.85 -13.30 -27.40
CA VAL A 433 7.95 -13.90 -26.40
C VAL A 433 6.77 -14.62 -27.07
N ARG A 434 6.14 -14.03 -28.08
CA ARG A 434 5.07 -14.70 -28.85
C ARG A 434 5.57 -15.97 -29.54
N SER A 435 6.76 -15.93 -30.14
CA SER A 435 7.32 -17.09 -30.85
C SER A 435 7.64 -18.24 -29.90
N ALA A 436 8.11 -17.92 -28.69
CA ALA A 436 8.39 -18.91 -27.67
C ALA A 436 7.10 -19.49 -27.05
N ALA A 437 6.07 -18.65 -26.84
CA ALA A 437 4.75 -19.10 -26.38
C ALA A 437 4.10 -20.07 -27.38
N GLN A 438 4.30 -19.84 -28.68
CA GLN A 438 3.81 -20.73 -29.73
C GLN A 438 4.39 -22.15 -29.62
N CYS A 439 5.67 -22.30 -29.28
CA CYS A 439 6.28 -23.61 -29.06
C CYS A 439 5.59 -24.42 -27.95
N VAL A 440 5.14 -23.77 -26.88
CA VAL A 440 4.36 -24.44 -25.81
C VAL A 440 2.96 -24.78 -26.31
N ALA A 441 2.30 -23.85 -27.02
CA ALA A 441 0.96 -24.05 -27.57
C ALA A 441 0.89 -25.23 -28.56
N ASP A 442 1.97 -25.44 -29.32
CA ASP A 442 2.15 -26.50 -30.32
C ASP A 442 2.56 -27.85 -29.71
N ASN A 443 2.67 -27.95 -28.39
CA ASN A 443 3.14 -29.15 -27.67
C ASN A 443 4.56 -29.57 -28.05
N VAL A 444 5.48 -28.62 -28.25
CA VAL A 444 6.89 -28.91 -28.52
C VAL A 444 7.61 -29.35 -27.25
N VAL A 445 7.27 -28.77 -26.10
CA VAL A 445 7.95 -28.99 -24.81
C VAL A 445 7.15 -29.96 -23.94
N TRP A 446 7.83 -30.96 -23.37
CA TRP A 446 7.23 -32.02 -22.55
C TRP A 446 8.00 -32.23 -21.26
N TYR A 447 7.31 -32.62 -20.21
CA TYR A 447 7.94 -32.98 -18.93
C TYR A 447 7.76 -34.47 -18.64
N PRO A 448 8.82 -35.15 -18.17
CA PRO A 448 8.67 -36.43 -17.48
C PRO A 448 8.05 -36.17 -16.09
N ILE A 449 6.91 -36.78 -15.82
CA ILE A 449 6.17 -36.60 -14.57
C ILE A 449 5.86 -37.95 -13.91
N ARG A 450 5.54 -37.89 -12.62
CA ARG A 450 5.00 -39.01 -11.84
C ARG A 450 3.76 -38.57 -11.07
N ASP A 451 2.68 -39.34 -11.15
CA ASP A 451 1.47 -39.10 -10.35
C ASP A 451 1.61 -39.65 -8.91
N ALA A 452 0.66 -39.32 -8.04
CA ALA A 452 0.64 -39.79 -6.65
C ALA A 452 0.53 -41.32 -6.51
N ALA A 453 0.01 -42.01 -7.53
CA ALA A 453 -0.06 -43.48 -7.58
C ALA A 453 1.24 -44.11 -8.10
N GLY A 454 2.27 -43.31 -8.38
CA GLY A 454 3.58 -43.78 -8.82
C GLY A 454 3.70 -44.01 -10.33
N ASN A 455 2.66 -43.75 -11.12
CA ASN A 455 2.71 -43.90 -12.57
C ASN A 455 3.59 -42.81 -13.18
N ALA A 456 4.56 -43.20 -13.99
CA ALA A 456 5.45 -42.29 -14.67
C ALA A 456 5.13 -42.20 -16.16
N GLY A 457 5.34 -41.02 -16.73
CA GLY A 457 5.16 -40.78 -18.16
C GLY A 457 5.45 -39.32 -18.51
N TYR A 458 4.95 -38.89 -19.66
CA TYR A 458 5.18 -37.55 -20.17
C TYR A 458 3.86 -36.82 -20.39
N VAL A 459 3.86 -35.54 -20.03
CA VAL A 459 2.77 -34.60 -20.30
C VAL A 459 3.37 -33.36 -20.96
N SER A 460 2.66 -32.81 -21.95
CA SER A 460 3.07 -31.56 -22.60
C SER A 460 3.02 -30.42 -21.60
N ARG A 461 4.04 -29.54 -21.64
CA ARG A 461 4.13 -28.33 -20.80
C ARG A 461 2.88 -27.45 -20.89
N LYS A 462 2.17 -27.51 -22.02
CA LYS A 462 0.90 -26.82 -22.26
C LYS A 462 -0.18 -27.09 -21.20
N TYR A 463 -0.15 -28.27 -20.59
CA TYR A 463 -1.16 -28.76 -19.65
C TYR A 463 -0.67 -28.84 -18.22
N LEU A 464 0.49 -28.23 -17.94
CA LEU A 464 1.10 -28.21 -16.62
C LEU A 464 1.17 -26.78 -16.11
N GLU A 465 0.73 -26.60 -14.87
CA GLU A 465 0.87 -25.36 -14.11
C GLU A 465 1.64 -25.68 -12.83
N GLU A 466 2.48 -24.76 -12.34
CA GLU A 466 3.25 -25.00 -11.12
C GLU A 466 2.32 -25.16 -9.91
N SER A 467 2.55 -26.23 -9.16
CA SER A 467 1.89 -26.47 -7.88
C SER A 467 2.81 -26.04 -6.76
N TRP A 468 2.27 -25.26 -5.84
CA TRP A 468 2.95 -24.84 -4.62
C TRP A 468 2.52 -25.74 -3.47
#